data_AF-K7FDK1-F1
#
_entry.id   AF-K7FDK1-F1
#
_cell.length_a   1.000
_cell.length_b   1.000
_cell.length_c   1.000
_cell.angle_alpha   90.00
_cell.angle_beta   90.00
_cell.angle_gamma   90.00
#
_symmetry.space_group_name_H-M   'P 1'
#
loop_
_entity.id
_entity.type
_entity.pdbx_description
1 polymer ?
#
loop_
_entity_poly.entity_id
_entity_poly.type
_entity_poly.pdbx_seq_one_letter_code
_entity_poly.pdbx_strand_id
1 'polypeptide(L)' 'SVNEPSNMSYVKETVDRLLHGYDIRLRPDFGGAPVDVGMRIDIAGIDMVSEVNMV' A
#
# COMPACT_ATOMS: atom_id res chain seq x y z
N SER A 1 19.64 15.03 -17.80
CA SER A 1 18.19 14.86 -17.59
C SER A 1 17.86 15.11 -16.14
N VAL A 2 16.89 15.98 -15.85
CA VAL A 2 16.62 16.48 -14.48
C VAL A 2 15.98 15.44 -13.56
N ASN A 3 15.42 14.36 -14.13
CA ASN A 3 14.73 13.28 -13.43
C ASN A 3 15.47 11.94 -13.61
N GLU A 4 16.79 11.92 -13.41
CA GLU A 4 17.50 10.64 -13.28
C GLU A 4 17.07 9.94 -11.98
N PRO A 5 16.68 8.65 -12.03
CA PRO A 5 16.22 7.90 -10.86
C PRO A 5 17.30 7.74 -9.78
N SER A 6 18.57 7.98 -10.12
CA SER A 6 19.73 7.97 -9.23
C SER A 6 19.96 9.29 -8.47
N ASN A 7 19.23 10.36 -8.78
CA ASN A 7 19.33 11.63 -8.06
C ASN A 7 18.57 11.56 -6.71
N MET A 8 19.25 11.08 -5.68
CA MET A 8 18.66 10.87 -4.36
C MET A 8 18.13 12.14 -3.69
N SER A 9 18.71 13.31 -3.97
CA SER A 9 18.18 14.56 -3.41
C SER A 9 16.78 14.86 -3.93
N TYR A 10 16.54 14.59 -5.21
CA TYR A 10 15.24 14.78 -5.85
C TYR A 10 14.21 13.76 -5.36
N VAL A 11 14.61 12.50 -5.19
CA VAL A 11 13.75 11.45 -4.62
C VAL A 11 13.35 11.81 -3.19
N LYS A 12 14.31 12.22 -2.35
CA LYS A 12 14.08 12.63 -0.97
C LYS A 12 13.09 13.79 -0.88
N GLU A 13 13.33 14.87 -1.63
CA GLU A 13 12.44 16.03 -1.64
C GLU A 13 11.01 15.66 -2.09
N THR A 14 10.92 14.74 -3.05
CA THR A 14 9.63 14.28 -3.57
C THR A 14 8.85 13.47 -2.53
N VAL A 15 9.51 12.54 -1.84
CA VAL A 15 8.87 11.76 -0.76
C VAL A 15 8.46 12.65 0.41
N ASP A 16 9.31 13.59 0.83
CA ASP A 16 8.98 14.54 1.90
C ASP A 16 7.70 15.33 1.59
N ARG A 17 7.56 15.78 0.33
CA ARG A 17 6.39 16.53 -0.11
C ARG A 17 5.11 15.70 -0.14
N LEU A 18 5.20 14.40 -0.48
CA LEU A 18 4.06 13.49 -0.49
C LEU A 18 3.52 13.23 0.92
N LEU A 19 4.41 13.20 1.92
CA LEU A 19 4.04 12.92 3.31
C LEU A 19 3.66 14.19 4.10
N HIS A 20 4.08 15.37 3.63
CA HIS A 20 3.75 16.63 4.28
C HIS A 20 2.24 16.92 4.22
N GLY A 21 1.58 16.92 5.39
CA GLY A 21 0.14 17.20 5.49
C GLY A 21 -0.77 16.03 5.13
N TYR A 22 -0.23 14.82 4.90
CA TYR A 22 -1.03 13.62 4.66
C TYR A 22 -1.72 13.16 5.97
N ASP A 23 -3.06 13.14 5.99
CA ASP A 23 -3.84 12.65 7.13
C ASP A 23 -4.19 11.16 6.95
N ILE A 24 -3.49 10.29 7.69
CA ILE A 24 -3.66 8.83 7.65
C ILE A 24 -5.06 8.35 8.07
N ARG A 25 -5.87 9.21 8.70
CA ARG A 25 -7.23 8.85 9.16
C ARG A 25 -8.26 8.99 8.05
N LEU A 26 -7.93 9.70 6.97
CA LEU A 26 -8.82 9.89 5.84
C LEU A 26 -8.49 8.85 4.77
N ARG A 27 -9.50 8.08 4.36
CA ARG A 27 -9.37 7.22 3.18
C ARG A 27 -9.22 8.07 1.91
N PRO A 28 -8.60 7.53 0.84
CA PRO A 28 -8.68 8.14 -0.48
C PRO A 28 -10.14 8.43 -0.87
N ASP A 29 -10.35 9.58 -1.52
CA ASP A 29 -11.67 10.10 -1.90
C ASP A 29 -12.67 10.18 -0.73
N PHE A 30 -12.21 10.68 0.43
CA PHE A 30 -13.06 10.88 1.61
C PHE A 30 -14.27 11.78 1.30
N GLY A 31 -15.48 11.26 1.49
CA GLY A 31 -16.74 11.94 1.15
C GLY A 31 -17.20 11.76 -0.31
N GLY A 32 -16.39 11.11 -1.15
CA GLY A 32 -16.71 10.75 -2.52
C GLY A 32 -17.04 9.27 -2.70
N ALA A 33 -16.74 8.74 -3.89
CA ALA A 33 -16.97 7.35 -4.24
C ALA A 33 -16.21 6.37 -3.33
N PRO A 34 -16.61 5.10 -3.27
CA PRO A 34 -15.83 4.04 -2.63
C PRO A 34 -14.45 3.89 -3.28
N VAL A 35 -13.46 3.47 -2.48
CA VAL A 35 -12.13 3.10 -2.99
C VAL A 35 -12.07 1.60 -3.26
N ASP A 36 -11.69 1.21 -4.48
CA ASP A 36 -11.54 -0.19 -4.85
C ASP A 36 -10.22 -0.76 -4.30
N VAL A 37 -10.31 -1.89 -3.60
CA VAL A 37 -9.15 -2.59 -3.04
C VAL A 37 -8.93 -3.90 -3.80
N GLY A 38 -7.87 -3.94 -4.61
CA GLY A 38 -7.42 -5.16 -5.28
C GLY A 38 -6.65 -6.05 -4.32
N MET A 39 -7.21 -7.21 -3.97
CA MET A 39 -6.53 -8.19 -3.13
C MET A 39 -5.76 -9.20 -3.99
N ARG A 40 -4.53 -9.53 -3.57
CA ARG A 40 -3.72 -10.61 -4.15
C ARG A 40 -3.19 -11.49 -3.02
N ILE A 41 -3.38 -12.79 -3.16
CA ILE A 41 -2.92 -13.79 -2.18
C ILE A 41 -1.97 -14.73 -2.90
N ASP A 42 -0.70 -14.73 -2.48
CA ASP A 42 0.30 -15.70 -2.94
C ASP A 42 0.54 -16.71 -1.79
N ILE A 43 0.13 -17.96 -1.99
CA ILE A 43 0.22 -19.02 -0.96
C ILE A 43 1.57 -19.72 -1.08
N ALA A 44 2.38 -19.66 -0.02
CA ALA A 44 3.67 -20.36 0.02
C ALA A 44 3.51 -21.87 0.25
N GLY A 45 2.55 -22.27 1.06
CA GLY A 45 2.25 -23.66 1.38
C GLY A 45 0.99 -23.77 2.23
N ILE A 46 0.43 -24.97 2.31
CA ILE A 46 -0.68 -25.29 3.21
C ILE A 46 -0.12 -26.28 4.23
N ASP A 47 -0.06 -25.85 5.50
CA ASP A 47 0.65 -26.60 6.54
C ASP A 47 -0.09 -27.88 6.97
N MET A 48 -1.34 -27.76 7.40
CA MET A 48 -2.15 -28.90 7.82
C MET A 48 -3.63 -28.60 7.63
N VAL A 49 -4.37 -29.59 7.16
CA VAL A 49 -5.84 -29.55 7.12
C VAL A 49 -6.36 -30.47 8.22
N SER A 50 -7.10 -29.89 9.18
CA SER A 50 -7.68 -30.65 10.29
C SER A 50 -9.13 -31.00 9.97
N GLU A 51 -9.52 -32.27 10.12
CA GLU A 51 -10.92 -32.70 9.98
C GLU A 51 -11.71 -32.50 11.27
N VAL A 52 -11.03 -32.45 12.42
CA VAL A 52 -11.64 -32.34 13.75
C VAL A 52 -12.02 -30.89 14.09
N ASN A 53 -11.26 -29.92 13.58
CA ASN A 53 -11.37 -28.51 13.97
C ASN A 53 -12.19 -27.66 12.99
N MET A 54 -12.97 -28.28 12.10
CA MET A 54 -13.80 -27.62 11.07
C MET A 54 -15.17 -27.16 11.57
N VAL A 55 -15.28 -26.75 12.85
CA VAL A 55 -16.55 -26.33 13.45
C VAL A 55 -17.01 -24.96 12.97
#